data_AF-A0A7G1Q782-F1
#
_entry.id   AF-A0A7G1Q782-F1
#
_cell.length_a   1.000
_cell.length_b   1.000
_cell.length_c   1.000
_cell.angle_alpha   90.00
_cell.angle_beta   90.00
_cell.angle_gamma   90.00
#
_symmetry.space_group_name_H-M   'P 1'
#
loop_
_entity.id
_entity.type
_entity.pdbx_description
1 polymer ?
#
loop_
_entity_poly.entity_id
_entity_poly.type
_entity_poly.pdbx_seq_one_letter_code
_entity_poly.pdbx_strand_id
1 'polypeptide(L)'
;METTLLGSQHIYTRDFDPKANNSLAKIARLVKPNSQILDLGTGPGVLGQYLTRTLHCTVDGAEKDEVQAKIATPFYRQLCQINLEQAELRALFPQKYDYIICADILEHLRNPEAIVCQFPDLLLPEGRVLLSIPNIAYAGVIAGLLAGDFSYSLEGLLDTTHVRFFTRKSLLAFLAHHNLAICSMDTVSCDVRDSEFRQYYVDTLPPQIFNLLRVYPDSLTYQFIVEAKVGQHEEVTLLANDHLPNQFHFSTQVYWKFGKEPYKEKNSNYALGVIGEKHQTISLLIPPMDKLPSGFRVDLADRPGFLQLYEIILYNQINDKVWHWKKSSAQLQFNVIHQINFIDEVINNFDTNILLTGDDPYFELPLSEDHLKSVQSGGYLELKLSWPMSADFLALSQEINQRDCKIIEQDKLIEWHQEQAKIQDSVINLKDQQNKEKDSQINLLTQQNEEKDSQINLLTQQNKEKDSRIVYLLDEIARYALLSDQIQSLNKQFNEQNKIIQSLEFQLAYQNSWLGWLRRPFRPLRKNYLKIINFLKF
;
A
#
# COMPACT_ATOMS: atom_id res chain seq x y z
N MET A 1 9.33 -14.97 -30.39
CA MET A 1 8.79 -15.75 -31.52
C MET A 1 7.29 -15.67 -31.39
N GLU A 2 6.62 -15.24 -32.46
CA GLU A 2 5.24 -14.77 -32.47
C GLU A 2 4.23 -15.88 -32.19
N THR A 3 3.32 -15.58 -31.27
CA THR A 3 2.17 -16.40 -30.90
C THR A 3 1.00 -16.03 -31.82
N THR A 4 0.69 -16.87 -32.78
CA THR A 4 -0.52 -16.71 -33.61
C THR A 4 -1.69 -17.37 -32.90
N LEU A 5 -2.62 -16.56 -32.40
CA LEU A 5 -3.90 -16.98 -31.82
C LEU A 5 -4.82 -17.55 -32.91
N LEU A 6 -4.94 -18.88 -32.96
CA LEU A 6 -6.02 -19.62 -33.60
C LEU A 6 -6.22 -20.89 -32.76
N GLY A 7 -7.46 -21.12 -32.29
CA GLY A 7 -7.80 -22.20 -31.39
C GLY A 7 -7.27 -23.55 -31.87
N SER A 8 -6.32 -24.10 -31.13
CA SER A 8 -5.81 -25.45 -31.31
C SER A 8 -5.39 -25.99 -29.94
N GLN A 9 -5.94 -27.15 -29.59
CA GLN A 9 -5.51 -27.95 -28.45
C GLN A 9 -3.98 -28.07 -28.49
N HIS A 10 -3.33 -27.82 -27.35
CA HIS A 10 -1.90 -27.88 -27.21
C HIS A 10 -1.37 -29.29 -27.56
N ILE A 11 -0.82 -29.46 -28.77
CA ILE A 11 -0.07 -30.66 -29.14
C ILE A 11 1.35 -30.49 -28.58
N TYR A 12 1.59 -30.98 -27.37
CA TYR A 12 2.92 -31.03 -26.77
C TYR A 12 3.73 -32.20 -27.36
N THR A 13 4.59 -31.93 -28.34
CA THR A 13 5.70 -32.84 -28.68
C THR A 13 6.90 -32.50 -27.80
N ARG A 14 6.96 -33.05 -26.59
CA ARG A 14 8.17 -33.05 -25.73
C ARG A 14 8.94 -34.36 -25.94
N ASP A 15 10.26 -34.30 -25.87
CA ASP A 15 11.09 -35.50 -25.76
C ASP A 15 10.81 -36.22 -24.44
N PHE A 16 10.57 -37.53 -24.49
CA PHE A 16 10.29 -38.34 -23.31
C PHE A 16 11.58 -38.64 -22.54
N ASP A 17 11.67 -38.18 -21.29
CA ASP A 17 12.76 -38.53 -20.38
C ASP A 17 12.31 -39.62 -19.38
N PRO A 18 12.80 -40.87 -19.50
CA PRO A 18 12.44 -41.95 -18.59
C PRO A 18 12.98 -41.76 -17.17
N LYS A 19 13.90 -40.81 -16.94
CA LYS A 19 14.44 -40.47 -15.62
C LYS A 19 13.69 -39.33 -14.94
N ALA A 20 12.75 -38.69 -15.64
CA ALA A 20 11.96 -37.61 -15.08
C ALA A 20 11.10 -38.08 -13.89
N ASN A 21 10.79 -37.13 -13.01
CA ASN A 21 9.89 -37.35 -11.87
C ASN A 21 8.44 -36.98 -12.23
N ASN A 22 7.89 -37.62 -13.25
CA ASN A 22 6.49 -37.45 -13.68
C ASN A 22 5.77 -38.81 -13.82
N SER A 23 4.45 -38.79 -14.03
CA SER A 23 3.60 -39.99 -14.10
C SER A 23 4.07 -40.98 -15.17
N LEU A 24 4.20 -40.52 -16.43
CA LEU A 24 4.57 -41.36 -17.56
C LEU A 24 5.95 -42.02 -17.39
N ALA A 25 6.95 -41.27 -16.89
CA ALA A 25 8.29 -41.81 -16.64
C ALA A 25 8.31 -42.83 -15.49
N LYS A 26 7.50 -42.63 -14.44
CA LYS A 26 7.36 -43.62 -13.36
C LYS A 26 6.65 -44.88 -13.84
N ILE A 27 5.56 -44.76 -14.60
CA ILE A 27 4.86 -45.90 -15.21
C ILE A 27 5.79 -46.68 -16.14
N ALA A 28 6.52 -46.00 -17.03
CA ALA A 28 7.42 -46.66 -17.97
C ALA A 28 8.51 -47.50 -17.29
N ARG A 29 8.98 -47.08 -16.11
CA ARG A 29 9.98 -47.81 -15.32
C ARG A 29 9.45 -49.12 -14.70
N LEU A 30 8.12 -49.27 -14.57
CA LEU A 30 7.48 -50.49 -14.09
C LEU A 30 7.30 -51.54 -15.20
N VAL A 31 7.36 -51.11 -16.46
CA VAL A 31 7.13 -51.99 -17.62
C VAL A 31 8.39 -52.78 -17.94
N LYS A 32 8.23 -54.10 -18.12
CA LYS A 32 9.31 -54.98 -18.58
C LYS A 32 9.48 -54.91 -20.11
N PRO A 33 10.71 -54.99 -20.65
CA PRO A 33 10.93 -55.10 -22.09
C PRO A 33 10.21 -56.29 -22.72
N ASN A 34 9.83 -56.17 -24.00
CA ASN A 34 9.14 -57.19 -24.80
C ASN A 34 7.77 -57.63 -24.26
N SER A 35 7.09 -56.77 -23.51
CA SER A 35 5.75 -57.05 -22.96
C SER A 35 4.62 -56.74 -23.95
N GLN A 36 3.45 -57.34 -23.77
CA GLN A 36 2.21 -56.94 -24.43
C GLN A 36 1.44 -55.96 -23.56
N ILE A 37 1.12 -54.79 -24.13
CA ILE A 37 0.58 -53.65 -23.38
C ILE A 37 -0.71 -53.15 -24.02
N LEU A 38 -1.73 -52.88 -23.20
CA LEU A 38 -2.91 -52.11 -23.59
C LEU A 38 -2.83 -50.73 -22.93
N ASP A 39 -2.70 -49.69 -23.73
CA ASP A 39 -2.58 -48.30 -23.29
C ASP A 39 -3.91 -47.56 -23.51
N LEU A 40 -4.60 -47.24 -22.44
CA LEU A 40 -5.91 -46.58 -22.47
C LEU A 40 -5.71 -45.08 -22.27
N GLY A 41 -6.13 -44.29 -23.26
CA GLY A 41 -5.92 -42.85 -23.27
C GLY A 41 -4.52 -42.47 -23.75
N THR A 42 -4.16 -42.89 -24.97
CA THR A 42 -2.78 -42.78 -25.45
C THR A 42 -2.27 -41.34 -25.63
N GLY A 43 -3.19 -40.37 -25.76
CA GLY A 43 -2.87 -39.02 -26.20
C GLY A 43 -2.05 -39.05 -27.49
N PRO A 44 -1.00 -38.22 -27.64
CA PRO A 44 -0.13 -38.22 -28.83
C PRO A 44 0.76 -39.47 -28.97
N GLY A 45 0.68 -40.43 -28.03
CA GLY A 45 1.44 -41.68 -28.09
C GLY A 45 2.90 -41.55 -27.66
N VAL A 46 3.24 -40.55 -26.84
CA VAL A 46 4.60 -40.34 -26.31
C VAL A 46 5.08 -41.56 -25.53
N LEU A 47 4.23 -42.10 -24.64
CA LEU A 47 4.54 -43.31 -23.89
C LEU A 47 4.63 -44.53 -24.82
N GLY A 48 3.64 -44.75 -25.69
CA GLY A 48 3.66 -45.85 -26.66
C GLY A 48 4.89 -45.85 -27.56
N GLN A 49 5.34 -44.68 -28.01
CA GLN A 49 6.58 -44.54 -28.78
C GLN A 49 7.79 -45.07 -28.02
N TYR A 50 7.95 -44.69 -26.76
CA TYR A 50 9.04 -45.18 -25.91
C TYR A 50 8.94 -46.69 -25.67
N LEU A 51 7.76 -47.18 -25.31
CA LEU A 51 7.51 -48.59 -25.06
C LEU A 51 7.83 -49.47 -26.29
N THR A 52 7.42 -49.03 -27.48
CA THR A 52 7.66 -49.75 -28.74
C THR A 52 9.11 -49.65 -29.20
N ARG A 53 9.70 -48.45 -29.22
CA ARG A 53 11.03 -48.23 -29.81
C ARG A 53 12.19 -48.62 -28.88
N THR A 54 12.03 -48.40 -27.58
CA THR A 54 13.11 -48.57 -26.59
C THR A 54 12.94 -49.86 -25.79
N LEU A 55 11.73 -50.20 -25.37
CA LEU A 55 11.47 -51.44 -24.61
C LEU A 55 11.06 -52.63 -25.50
N HIS A 56 10.92 -52.42 -26.81
CA HIS A 56 10.51 -53.45 -27.78
C HIS A 56 9.18 -54.14 -27.42
N CYS A 57 8.30 -53.41 -26.73
CA CYS A 57 6.98 -53.90 -26.36
C CYS A 57 6.03 -53.90 -27.57
N THR A 58 5.00 -54.75 -27.51
CA THR A 58 3.88 -54.70 -28.45
C THR A 58 2.73 -53.97 -27.78
N VAL A 59 2.39 -52.79 -28.29
CA VAL A 59 1.42 -51.90 -27.66
C VAL A 59 0.16 -51.79 -28.52
N ASP A 60 -1.00 -52.06 -27.93
CA ASP A 60 -2.30 -51.64 -28.46
C ASP A 60 -2.85 -50.50 -27.60
N GLY A 61 -3.79 -49.72 -28.13
CA GLY A 61 -4.36 -48.65 -27.33
C GLY A 61 -5.69 -48.10 -27.82
N ALA A 62 -6.25 -47.21 -27.01
CA ALA A 62 -7.49 -46.51 -27.30
C ALA A 62 -7.34 -45.01 -27.00
N GLU A 63 -7.84 -44.16 -27.89
CA GLU A 63 -7.83 -42.69 -27.74
C GLU A 63 -9.11 -42.10 -28.32
N LYS A 64 -9.73 -41.12 -27.64
CA LYS A 64 -10.99 -40.52 -28.10
C LYS A 64 -10.76 -39.46 -29.18
N ASP A 65 -9.66 -38.72 -29.08
CA ASP A 65 -9.35 -37.61 -29.96
C ASP A 65 -8.74 -38.09 -31.28
N GLU A 66 -9.37 -37.72 -32.39
CA GLU A 66 -8.97 -38.18 -33.72
C GLU A 66 -7.55 -37.72 -34.11
N VAL A 67 -7.18 -36.49 -33.71
CA VAL A 67 -5.89 -35.90 -34.06
C VAL A 67 -4.78 -36.59 -33.27
N GLN A 68 -4.97 -36.76 -31.96
CA GLN A 68 -4.04 -37.47 -31.10
C GLN A 68 -3.88 -38.93 -31.52
N ALA A 69 -4.99 -39.62 -31.82
CA ALA A 69 -4.95 -41.00 -32.30
C ALA A 69 -4.14 -41.13 -33.60
N LYS A 70 -4.33 -40.22 -34.56
CA LYS A 70 -3.55 -40.21 -35.81
C LYS A 70 -2.05 -40.04 -35.57
N ILE A 71 -1.66 -39.19 -34.62
CA ILE A 71 -0.26 -38.97 -34.24
C ILE A 71 0.33 -40.23 -33.58
N ALA A 72 -0.43 -40.87 -32.69
CA ALA A 72 0.00 -42.04 -31.95
C ALA A 72 0.09 -43.32 -32.81
N THR A 73 -0.81 -43.49 -33.78
CA THR A 73 -1.00 -44.71 -34.61
C THR A 73 0.31 -45.40 -35.04
N PRO A 74 1.36 -44.71 -35.53
CA PRO A 74 2.59 -45.36 -36.00
C PRO A 74 3.36 -46.15 -34.92
N PHE A 75 3.05 -45.96 -33.64
CA PHE A 75 3.74 -46.60 -32.52
C PHE A 75 2.97 -47.77 -31.91
N TYR A 76 1.74 -48.02 -32.36
CA TYR A 76 0.85 -49.04 -31.82
C TYR A 76 0.60 -50.12 -32.88
N ARG A 77 0.53 -51.38 -32.47
CA ARG A 77 0.09 -52.49 -33.33
C ARG A 77 -1.36 -52.29 -33.74
N GLN A 78 -2.21 -51.90 -32.79
CA GLN A 78 -3.61 -51.55 -33.01
C GLN A 78 -3.97 -50.34 -32.15
N LEU A 79 -4.50 -49.30 -32.76
CA LEU A 79 -5.03 -48.13 -32.05
C LEU A 79 -6.49 -47.90 -32.46
N CYS A 80 -7.39 -47.90 -31.47
CA CYS A 80 -8.82 -47.67 -31.70
C CYS A 80 -9.19 -46.23 -31.31
N GLN A 81 -9.75 -45.47 -32.26
CA GLN A 81 -10.35 -44.18 -31.93
C GLN A 81 -11.71 -44.41 -31.24
N ILE A 82 -11.77 -44.28 -29.92
CA ILE A 82 -13.00 -44.57 -29.16
C ILE A 82 -13.09 -43.80 -27.85
N ASN A 83 -14.32 -43.45 -27.46
CA ASN A 83 -14.61 -42.98 -26.12
C ASN A 83 -14.70 -44.15 -25.14
N LEU A 84 -13.80 -44.18 -24.15
CA LEU A 84 -13.75 -45.22 -23.13
C LEU A 84 -15.04 -45.34 -22.30
N GLU A 85 -15.84 -44.27 -22.13
CA GLU A 85 -17.12 -44.38 -21.42
C GLU A 85 -18.13 -45.35 -22.06
N GLN A 86 -17.92 -45.71 -23.33
CA GLN A 86 -18.82 -46.58 -24.12
C GLN A 86 -18.08 -47.81 -24.67
N ALA A 87 -16.83 -48.03 -24.26
CA ALA A 87 -15.98 -49.04 -24.85
C ALA A 87 -16.19 -50.42 -24.19
N GLU A 88 -16.48 -51.41 -25.04
CA GLU A 88 -16.38 -52.83 -24.70
C GLU A 88 -14.97 -53.30 -25.06
N LEU A 89 -14.03 -53.17 -24.12
CA LEU A 89 -12.60 -53.38 -24.36
C LEU A 89 -12.30 -54.78 -24.89
N ARG A 90 -13.00 -55.80 -24.40
CA ARG A 90 -12.83 -57.20 -24.85
C ARG A 90 -13.25 -57.42 -26.31
N ALA A 91 -14.20 -56.65 -26.81
CA ALA A 91 -14.62 -56.72 -28.21
C ALA A 91 -13.60 -56.04 -29.14
N LEU A 92 -12.95 -54.98 -28.66
CA LEU A 92 -11.94 -54.22 -29.41
C LEU A 92 -10.58 -54.91 -29.38
N PHE A 93 -10.23 -55.50 -28.24
CA PHE A 93 -8.93 -56.08 -27.94
C PHE A 93 -9.10 -57.53 -27.47
N PRO A 94 -9.09 -58.50 -28.40
CA PRO A 94 -9.36 -59.90 -28.07
C PRO A 94 -8.18 -60.61 -27.38
N GLN A 95 -6.98 -60.05 -27.46
CA GLN A 95 -5.78 -60.56 -26.79
C GLN A 95 -5.74 -60.23 -25.29
N LYS A 96 -4.84 -60.92 -24.59
CA LYS A 96 -4.50 -60.63 -23.19
C LYS A 96 -3.16 -59.92 -23.08
N TYR A 97 -3.00 -59.15 -22.01
CA TYR A 97 -1.89 -58.23 -21.81
C TYR A 97 -1.09 -58.53 -20.53
N ASP A 98 0.21 -58.28 -20.59
CA ASP A 98 1.08 -58.24 -19.42
C ASP A 98 0.82 -56.96 -18.61
N TYR A 99 0.56 -55.84 -19.30
CA TYR A 99 0.23 -54.57 -18.66
C TYR A 99 -1.00 -53.92 -19.29
N ILE A 100 -1.89 -53.42 -18.45
CA ILE A 100 -2.88 -52.40 -18.85
C ILE A 100 -2.42 -51.08 -18.23
N ILE A 101 -2.24 -50.05 -19.05
CA ILE A 101 -1.85 -48.71 -18.61
C ILE A 101 -3.07 -47.80 -18.73
N CYS A 102 -3.35 -47.06 -17.68
CA CYS A 102 -4.41 -46.05 -17.63
C CYS A 102 -3.84 -44.85 -16.88
N ALA A 103 -3.09 -44.03 -17.62
CA ALA A 103 -2.35 -42.89 -17.07
C ALA A 103 -3.17 -41.61 -17.23
N ASP A 104 -3.59 -41.00 -16.11
CA ASP A 104 -4.33 -39.74 -16.09
C ASP A 104 -5.64 -39.82 -16.91
N ILE A 105 -6.46 -40.85 -16.63
CA ILE A 105 -7.72 -41.15 -17.35
C ILE A 105 -8.93 -41.34 -16.44
N LEU A 106 -8.80 -42.04 -15.31
CA LEU A 106 -9.95 -42.41 -14.48
C LEU A 106 -10.69 -41.18 -13.93
N GLU A 107 -9.97 -40.10 -13.68
CA GLU A 107 -10.46 -38.79 -13.24
C GLU A 107 -11.32 -38.07 -14.30
N HIS A 108 -11.12 -38.39 -15.58
CA HIS A 108 -11.88 -37.82 -16.71
C HIS A 108 -13.14 -38.64 -17.06
N LEU A 109 -13.30 -39.84 -16.49
CA LEU A 109 -14.46 -40.70 -16.73
C LEU A 109 -15.56 -40.41 -15.72
N ARG A 110 -16.81 -40.29 -16.18
CA ARG A 110 -17.98 -40.17 -15.29
C ARG A 110 -18.26 -41.48 -14.55
N ASN A 111 -18.00 -42.61 -15.20
CA ASN A 111 -18.23 -43.96 -14.68
C ASN A 111 -16.97 -44.83 -14.86
N PRO A 112 -15.86 -44.52 -14.15
CA PRO A 112 -14.60 -45.26 -14.28
C PRO A 112 -14.76 -46.76 -13.97
N GLU A 113 -15.74 -47.12 -13.14
CA GLU A 113 -16.10 -48.50 -12.78
C GLU A 113 -16.38 -49.36 -14.02
N ALA A 114 -17.01 -48.80 -15.05
CA ALA A 114 -17.40 -49.53 -16.27
C ALA A 114 -16.19 -50.00 -17.10
N ILE A 115 -15.07 -49.30 -17.01
CA ILE A 115 -13.82 -49.69 -17.67
C ILE A 115 -12.99 -50.59 -16.78
N VAL A 116 -12.83 -50.22 -15.50
CA VAL A 116 -11.96 -50.93 -14.57
C VAL A 116 -12.45 -52.37 -14.31
N CYS A 117 -13.76 -52.62 -14.34
CA CYS A 117 -14.31 -53.96 -14.19
C CYS A 117 -13.95 -54.92 -15.34
N GLN A 118 -13.51 -54.40 -16.50
CA GLN A 118 -13.12 -55.20 -17.65
C GLN A 118 -11.65 -55.64 -17.60
N PHE A 119 -10.81 -55.00 -16.77
CA PHE A 119 -9.37 -55.27 -16.71
C PHE A 119 -9.03 -56.72 -16.37
N PRO A 120 -9.67 -57.39 -15.40
CA PRO A 120 -9.33 -58.76 -15.05
C PRO A 120 -9.41 -59.77 -16.21
N ASP A 121 -10.36 -59.56 -17.13
CA ASP A 121 -10.56 -60.44 -18.28
C ASP A 121 -9.49 -60.26 -19.36
N LEU A 122 -8.92 -59.06 -19.44
CA LEU A 122 -7.91 -58.65 -20.42
C LEU A 122 -6.48 -58.92 -19.95
N LEU A 123 -6.28 -59.18 -18.66
CA LEU A 123 -4.95 -59.47 -18.13
C LEU A 123 -4.58 -60.94 -18.27
N LEU A 124 -3.27 -61.16 -18.48
CA LEU A 124 -2.63 -62.45 -18.23
C LEU A 124 -2.62 -62.76 -16.72
N PRO A 125 -2.41 -64.03 -16.31
CA PRO A 125 -2.41 -64.40 -14.88
C PRO A 125 -1.44 -63.59 -14.01
N GLU A 126 -0.27 -63.23 -14.55
CA GLU A 126 0.73 -62.36 -13.89
C GLU A 126 0.68 -60.91 -14.37
N GLY A 127 -0.38 -60.55 -15.09
CA GLY A 127 -0.55 -59.20 -15.61
C GLY A 127 -0.71 -58.17 -14.50
N ARG A 128 -0.39 -56.91 -14.82
CA ARG A 128 -0.49 -55.76 -13.93
C ARG A 128 -1.29 -54.63 -14.57
N VAL A 129 -2.00 -53.88 -13.74
CA VAL A 129 -2.59 -52.59 -14.09
C VAL A 129 -1.68 -51.50 -13.55
N LEU A 130 -1.29 -50.56 -14.41
CA LEU A 130 -0.49 -49.39 -14.06
C LEU A 130 -1.37 -48.14 -14.18
N LEU A 131 -1.54 -47.43 -13.08
CA LEU A 131 -2.40 -46.25 -12.99
C LEU A 131 -1.59 -45.03 -12.56
N SER A 132 -1.91 -43.86 -13.11
CA SER A 132 -1.60 -42.57 -12.46
C SER A 132 -2.91 -41.87 -12.10
N ILE A 133 -3.02 -41.40 -10.86
CA ILE A 133 -4.26 -40.83 -10.32
C ILE A 133 -3.94 -39.54 -9.55
N PRO A 134 -4.54 -38.40 -9.94
CA PRO A 134 -4.48 -37.15 -9.17
C PRO A 134 -4.96 -37.30 -7.73
N ASN A 135 -4.27 -36.66 -6.80
CA ASN A 135 -4.62 -36.66 -5.38
C ASN A 135 -5.33 -35.37 -4.98
N ILE A 136 -6.64 -35.45 -4.70
CA ILE A 136 -7.40 -34.28 -4.25
C ILE A 136 -7.06 -33.84 -2.81
N ALA A 137 -6.38 -34.69 -2.04
CA ALA A 137 -5.88 -34.34 -0.70
C ALA A 137 -4.52 -33.62 -0.72
N TYR A 138 -4.06 -33.19 -1.91
CA TYR A 138 -2.87 -32.37 -2.04
C TYR A 138 -2.98 -31.06 -1.24
N ALA A 139 -1.91 -30.65 -0.55
CA ALA A 139 -1.90 -29.51 0.34
C ALA A 139 -2.32 -28.21 -0.35
N GLY A 140 -1.94 -28.02 -1.62
CA GLY A 140 -2.33 -26.86 -2.42
C GLY A 140 -3.85 -26.76 -2.62
N VAL A 141 -4.51 -27.89 -2.89
CA VAL A 141 -5.99 -27.94 -3.03
C VAL A 141 -6.64 -27.62 -1.69
N ILE A 142 -6.16 -28.21 -0.59
CA ILE A 142 -6.72 -27.97 0.74
C ILE A 142 -6.55 -26.50 1.14
N ALA A 143 -5.41 -25.87 0.83
CA ALA A 143 -5.19 -24.46 1.08
C ALA A 143 -6.14 -23.57 0.29
N GLY A 144 -6.36 -23.86 -1.01
CA GLY A 144 -7.36 -23.18 -1.82
C GLY A 144 -8.76 -23.28 -1.21
N LEU A 145 -9.18 -24.49 -0.82
CA LEU A 145 -10.46 -24.72 -0.16
C LEU A 145 -10.63 -23.92 1.15
N LEU A 146 -9.58 -23.84 1.97
CA LEU A 146 -9.59 -23.04 3.20
C LEU A 146 -9.66 -21.54 2.92
N ALA A 147 -9.10 -21.08 1.79
CA ALA A 147 -9.23 -19.72 1.30
C ALA A 147 -10.60 -19.44 0.64
N GLY A 148 -11.46 -20.47 0.52
CA GLY A 148 -12.76 -20.36 -0.15
C GLY A 148 -12.68 -20.42 -1.68
N ASP A 149 -11.57 -20.91 -2.25
CA ASP A 149 -11.35 -21.04 -3.68
C ASP A 149 -11.33 -22.52 -4.12
N PHE A 150 -12.16 -22.84 -5.11
CA PHE A 150 -12.18 -24.13 -5.79
C PHE A 150 -12.36 -23.93 -7.31
N SER A 151 -11.52 -23.07 -7.87
CA SER A 151 -11.54 -22.72 -9.30
C SER A 151 -10.88 -23.78 -10.15
N TYR A 152 -11.55 -24.18 -11.22
CA TYR A 152 -11.01 -25.10 -12.21
C TYR A 152 -10.05 -24.38 -13.18
N SER A 153 -9.03 -25.10 -13.64
CA SER A 153 -8.01 -24.64 -14.59
C SER A 153 -8.00 -25.49 -15.86
N LEU A 154 -7.28 -25.04 -16.89
CA LEU A 154 -7.16 -25.80 -18.15
C LEU A 154 -6.27 -27.05 -18.04
N GLU A 155 -5.43 -27.11 -16.99
CA GLU A 155 -4.49 -28.19 -16.70
C GLU A 155 -4.32 -28.30 -15.17
N GLY A 156 -3.78 -29.42 -14.68
CA GLY A 156 -3.44 -29.62 -13.26
C GLY A 156 -4.44 -30.48 -12.48
N LEU A 157 -4.40 -30.44 -11.14
CA LEU A 157 -5.28 -31.27 -10.30
C LEU A 157 -6.76 -30.92 -10.43
N LEU A 158 -7.05 -29.64 -10.66
CA LEU A 158 -8.41 -29.10 -10.89
C LEU A 158 -8.64 -28.77 -12.37
N ASP A 159 -8.16 -29.63 -13.26
CA ASP A 159 -8.49 -29.55 -14.68
C ASP A 159 -10.01 -29.54 -14.89
N THR A 160 -10.53 -28.64 -15.73
CA THR A 160 -11.95 -28.52 -16.08
C THR A 160 -12.60 -29.82 -16.59
N THR A 161 -11.80 -30.76 -17.05
CA THR A 161 -12.23 -32.07 -17.54
C THR A 161 -12.23 -33.17 -16.46
N HIS A 162 -11.68 -32.90 -15.27
CA HIS A 162 -11.76 -33.81 -14.12
C HIS A 162 -13.17 -33.80 -13.53
N VAL A 163 -13.80 -34.97 -13.53
CA VAL A 163 -15.15 -35.21 -13.00
C VAL A 163 -15.15 -36.21 -11.83
N ARG A 164 -14.01 -36.84 -11.55
CA ARG A 164 -13.78 -37.74 -10.40
C ARG A 164 -12.51 -37.35 -9.68
N PHE A 165 -12.54 -37.44 -8.35
CA PHE A 165 -11.45 -37.06 -7.48
C PHE A 165 -11.16 -38.17 -6.48
N PHE A 166 -9.87 -38.45 -6.28
CA PHE A 166 -9.44 -39.53 -5.41
C PHE A 166 -8.50 -39.02 -4.32
N THR A 167 -8.68 -39.56 -3.12
CA THR A 167 -7.66 -39.61 -2.07
C THR A 167 -7.02 -41.00 -2.09
N ARG A 168 -5.90 -41.21 -1.40
CA ARG A 168 -5.34 -42.55 -1.20
C ARG A 168 -6.43 -43.53 -0.73
N LYS A 169 -7.14 -43.20 0.35
CA LYS A 169 -8.16 -44.09 0.94
C LYS A 169 -9.26 -44.46 -0.06
N SER A 170 -9.79 -43.49 -0.80
CA SER A 170 -10.86 -43.76 -1.78
C SER A 170 -10.34 -44.53 -3.00
N LEU A 171 -9.11 -44.30 -3.43
CA LEU A 171 -8.47 -45.07 -4.51
C LEU A 171 -8.26 -46.54 -4.11
N LEU A 172 -7.74 -46.80 -2.91
CA LEU A 172 -7.58 -48.16 -2.38
C LEU A 172 -8.91 -48.90 -2.33
N ALA A 173 -9.96 -48.25 -1.80
CA ALA A 173 -11.29 -48.83 -1.72
C ALA A 173 -11.90 -49.09 -3.10
N PHE A 174 -11.71 -48.18 -4.05
CA PHE A 174 -12.16 -48.31 -5.43
C PHE A 174 -11.53 -49.53 -6.11
N LEU A 175 -10.20 -49.67 -6.06
CA LEU A 175 -9.49 -50.81 -6.68
C LEU A 175 -9.86 -52.15 -6.02
N ALA A 176 -9.95 -52.18 -4.69
CA ALA A 176 -10.37 -53.37 -3.96
C ALA A 176 -11.78 -53.84 -4.36
N HIS A 177 -12.71 -52.90 -4.55
CA HIS A 177 -14.08 -53.20 -4.99
C HIS A 177 -14.12 -53.84 -6.39
N HIS A 178 -13.13 -53.53 -7.23
CA HIS A 178 -13.00 -54.07 -8.58
C HIS A 178 -12.02 -55.26 -8.69
N ASN A 179 -11.73 -55.94 -7.57
CA ASN A 179 -10.86 -57.12 -7.52
C ASN A 179 -9.45 -56.86 -8.08
N LEU A 180 -8.94 -55.65 -7.83
CA LEU A 180 -7.58 -55.25 -8.13
C LEU A 180 -6.83 -55.05 -6.81
N ALA A 181 -5.94 -55.98 -6.49
CA ALA A 181 -5.06 -55.91 -5.33
C ALA A 181 -3.79 -55.13 -5.68
N ILE A 182 -3.45 -54.15 -4.85
CA ILE A 182 -2.27 -53.31 -5.06
C ILE A 182 -1.00 -54.08 -4.72
N CYS A 183 -0.06 -54.07 -5.65
CA CYS A 183 1.29 -54.62 -5.50
C CYS A 183 2.25 -53.57 -4.94
N SER A 184 2.21 -52.37 -5.51
CA SER A 184 3.07 -51.25 -5.11
C SER A 184 2.38 -49.92 -5.38
N MET A 185 2.78 -48.90 -4.63
CA MET A 185 2.32 -47.54 -4.84
C MET A 185 3.45 -46.55 -4.59
N ASP A 186 3.77 -45.80 -5.64
CA ASP A 186 4.74 -44.69 -5.64
C ASP A 186 3.98 -43.36 -5.75
N THR A 187 4.66 -42.25 -5.54
CA THR A 187 4.08 -40.90 -5.58
C THR A 187 4.89 -40.00 -6.50
N VAL A 188 4.19 -39.18 -7.28
CA VAL A 188 4.78 -37.96 -7.85
C VAL A 188 4.66 -36.88 -6.79
N SER A 189 5.78 -36.52 -6.17
CA SER A 189 5.80 -35.44 -5.19
C SER A 189 6.00 -34.10 -5.90
N CYS A 190 5.21 -33.10 -5.52
CA CYS A 190 5.33 -31.73 -6.00
C CYS A 190 5.22 -30.79 -4.81
N ASP A 191 6.21 -29.93 -4.60
CA ASP A 191 6.08 -28.87 -3.61
C ASP A 191 5.00 -27.88 -4.07
N VAL A 192 4.19 -27.36 -3.14
CA VAL A 192 3.08 -26.45 -3.46
C VAL A 192 3.56 -25.22 -4.22
N ARG A 193 4.81 -24.79 -3.98
CA ARG A 193 5.45 -23.66 -4.67
C ARG A 193 5.74 -23.91 -6.14
N ASP A 194 5.92 -25.18 -6.51
CA ASP A 194 6.16 -25.61 -7.89
C ASP A 194 4.85 -25.98 -8.61
N SER A 195 3.71 -25.87 -7.92
CA SER A 195 2.39 -26.21 -8.44
C SER A 195 1.58 -24.97 -8.84
N GLU A 196 0.45 -25.21 -9.50
CA GLU A 196 -0.58 -24.21 -9.80
C GLU A 196 -1.20 -23.56 -8.56
N PHE A 197 -0.99 -24.15 -7.38
CA PHE A 197 -1.48 -23.63 -6.10
C PHE A 197 -0.49 -22.71 -5.38
N ARG A 198 0.62 -22.30 -6.02
CA ARG A 198 1.65 -21.43 -5.42
C ARG A 198 1.07 -20.18 -4.73
N GLN A 199 0.00 -19.62 -5.28
CA GLN A 199 -0.70 -18.44 -4.74
C GLN A 199 -1.38 -18.70 -3.39
N TYR A 200 -1.80 -19.93 -3.12
CA TYR A 200 -2.29 -20.37 -1.82
C TYR A 200 -1.06 -20.78 -1.04
N TYR A 201 -0.37 -19.77 -0.52
CA TYR A 201 0.76 -19.99 0.38
C TYR A 201 0.26 -20.81 1.57
N VAL A 202 0.48 -22.13 1.55
CA VAL A 202 0.15 -23.06 2.64
C VAL A 202 0.74 -22.56 3.96
N ASP A 203 1.79 -21.74 3.89
CA ASP A 203 2.53 -21.15 5.00
C ASP A 203 1.91 -19.82 5.51
N THR A 204 1.00 -19.21 4.74
CA THR A 204 0.13 -18.12 5.23
C THR A 204 -1.09 -18.65 5.97
N LEU A 205 -1.37 -19.96 5.84
CA LEU A 205 -2.34 -20.60 6.71
C LEU A 205 -1.85 -20.48 8.16
N PRO A 206 -2.78 -20.42 9.13
CA PRO A 206 -2.41 -20.46 10.54
C PRO A 206 -1.39 -21.58 10.79
N PRO A 207 -0.31 -21.33 11.55
CA PRO A 207 0.79 -22.29 11.73
C PRO A 207 0.33 -23.69 12.13
N GLN A 208 -0.77 -23.80 12.87
CA GLN A 208 -1.41 -25.07 13.25
C GLN A 208 -1.91 -25.87 12.04
N ILE A 209 -2.51 -25.20 11.06
CA ILE A 209 -3.00 -25.82 9.82
C ILE A 209 -1.81 -26.21 8.94
N PHE A 210 -0.85 -25.31 8.79
CA PHE A 210 0.38 -25.60 8.05
C PHE A 210 1.05 -26.86 8.57
N ASN A 211 1.18 -26.99 9.89
CA ASN A 211 1.89 -28.13 10.44
C ASN A 211 1.05 -29.40 10.66
N LEU A 212 -0.28 -29.28 10.60
CA LEU A 212 -1.15 -30.40 10.27
C LEU A 212 -0.87 -30.92 8.84
N LEU A 213 -0.79 -30.03 7.84
CA LEU A 213 -0.51 -30.42 6.45
C LEU A 213 0.89 -31.04 6.28
N ARG A 214 1.88 -30.63 7.08
CA ARG A 214 3.22 -31.27 7.13
C ARG A 214 3.20 -32.72 7.56
N VAL A 215 2.41 -33.04 8.57
CA VAL A 215 2.38 -34.37 9.17
C VAL A 215 1.34 -35.26 8.47
N TYR A 216 0.38 -34.66 7.76
CA TYR A 216 -0.63 -35.42 7.03
C TYR A 216 0.02 -36.19 5.86
N PRO A 217 -0.24 -37.51 5.75
CA PRO A 217 0.29 -38.31 4.67
C PRO A 217 -0.21 -37.80 3.32
N ASP A 218 0.62 -37.92 2.28
CA ASP A 218 0.30 -37.53 0.90
C ASP A 218 0.07 -36.03 0.66
N SER A 219 0.36 -35.16 1.63
CA SER A 219 0.12 -33.72 1.48
C SER A 219 0.93 -33.07 0.35
N LEU A 220 2.13 -33.58 0.04
CA LEU A 220 2.91 -33.18 -1.13
C LEU A 220 2.84 -34.18 -2.29
N THR A 221 2.00 -35.21 -2.18
CA THR A 221 1.75 -36.15 -3.29
C THR A 221 0.77 -35.52 -4.26
N TYR A 222 1.28 -35.16 -5.43
CA TYR A 222 0.49 -34.62 -6.53
C TYR A 222 -0.33 -35.72 -7.20
N GLN A 223 0.31 -36.86 -7.49
CA GLN A 223 -0.32 -38.03 -8.09
C GLN A 223 0.18 -39.32 -7.47
N PHE A 224 -0.70 -40.31 -7.37
CA PHE A 224 -0.36 -41.68 -7.03
C PHE A 224 -0.01 -42.47 -8.30
N ILE A 225 1.05 -43.26 -8.26
CA ILE A 225 1.39 -44.24 -9.28
C ILE A 225 1.16 -45.61 -8.68
N VAL A 226 0.20 -46.37 -9.22
CA VAL A 226 -0.23 -47.64 -8.67
C VAL A 226 0.10 -48.77 -9.61
N GLU A 227 0.70 -49.83 -9.07
CA GLU A 227 0.76 -51.14 -9.70
C GLU A 227 -0.22 -52.07 -8.99
N ALA A 228 -1.18 -52.63 -9.72
CA ALA A 228 -2.16 -53.57 -9.18
C ALA A 228 -2.22 -54.87 -9.99
N LYS A 229 -2.67 -55.96 -9.37
CA LYS A 229 -2.91 -57.25 -10.01
C LYS A 229 -4.33 -57.72 -9.74
N VAL A 230 -4.82 -58.65 -10.55
CA VAL A 230 -6.11 -59.29 -10.29
C VAL A 230 -6.03 -60.10 -8.99
N GLY A 231 -7.00 -59.88 -8.10
CA GLY A 231 -7.12 -60.61 -6.85
C GLY A 231 -7.70 -59.75 -5.74
N GLN A 232 -8.09 -60.42 -4.66
CA GLN A 232 -8.48 -59.71 -3.44
C GLN A 232 -7.24 -59.28 -2.68
N HIS A 233 -7.33 -58.11 -2.06
CA HIS A 233 -6.33 -57.67 -1.10
C HIS A 233 -6.25 -58.70 0.04
N GLU A 234 -5.11 -59.39 0.19
CA GLU A 234 -4.70 -59.83 1.52
C GLU A 234 -4.67 -58.56 2.38
N GLU A 235 -5.21 -58.62 3.61
CA GLU A 235 -5.23 -57.49 4.56
C GLU A 235 -3.94 -56.70 4.40
N VAL A 236 -4.04 -55.57 3.71
CA VAL A 236 -2.88 -54.72 3.53
C VAL A 236 -2.66 -54.22 4.94
N THR A 237 -1.66 -54.80 5.62
CA THR A 237 -0.95 -54.11 6.67
C THR A 237 -0.42 -52.89 5.96
N LEU A 238 -1.25 -51.83 5.91
CA LEU A 238 -0.98 -50.58 5.22
C LEU A 238 0.38 -50.18 5.72
N LEU A 239 1.37 -50.39 4.84
CA LEU A 239 2.77 -50.31 5.21
C LEU A 239 2.91 -48.98 5.92
N ALA A 240 3.16 -49.08 7.22
CA ALA A 240 3.79 -48.06 8.02
C ALA A 240 5.17 -47.86 7.38
N ASN A 241 5.20 -47.23 6.22
CA ASN A 241 6.43 -46.68 5.69
C ASN A 241 6.64 -45.43 6.51
N ASP A 242 7.61 -45.53 7.43
CA ASP A 242 8.33 -44.46 8.10
C ASP A 242 8.09 -43.12 7.41
N HIS A 243 7.04 -42.42 7.84
CA HIS A 243 6.70 -41.13 7.26
C HIS A 243 7.75 -40.15 7.76
N LEU A 244 8.79 -39.93 6.95
CA LEU A 244 9.49 -38.66 7.00
C LEU A 244 8.41 -37.59 6.83
N PRO A 245 8.24 -36.66 7.79
CA PRO A 245 7.24 -35.61 7.67
C PRO A 245 7.46 -34.88 6.35
N ASN A 246 6.38 -34.59 5.62
CA ASN A 246 6.49 -33.83 4.38
C ASN A 246 7.15 -32.48 4.71
N GLN A 247 8.35 -32.28 4.16
CA GLN A 247 9.15 -31.09 4.39
C GLN A 247 8.66 -30.01 3.43
N PHE A 248 8.21 -28.90 3.98
CA PHE A 248 7.91 -27.69 3.23
C PHE A 248 9.16 -26.83 3.25
N HIS A 249 9.36 -26.06 2.19
CA HIS A 249 10.55 -25.24 2.07
C HIS A 249 10.21 -23.79 1.76
N PHE A 250 11.15 -22.89 2.06
CA PHE A 250 11.20 -21.53 1.57
C PHE A 250 12.43 -21.39 0.67
N SER A 251 12.45 -20.42 -0.25
CA SER A 251 13.63 -20.18 -1.10
C SER A 251 14.44 -19.02 -0.57
N THR A 252 15.76 -19.19 -0.52
CA THR A 252 16.71 -18.10 -0.35
C THR A 252 17.45 -17.89 -1.65
N GLN A 253 17.84 -16.66 -1.94
CA GLN A 253 18.48 -16.32 -3.20
C GLN A 253 19.62 -15.33 -2.97
N VAL A 254 20.72 -15.51 -3.71
CA VAL A 254 21.80 -14.53 -3.76
C VAL A 254 21.85 -13.93 -5.16
N TYR A 255 21.97 -12.61 -5.22
CA TYR A 255 22.11 -11.83 -6.44
C TYR A 255 23.45 -11.10 -6.45
N TRP A 256 24.02 -10.92 -7.65
CA TRP A 256 25.22 -10.09 -7.85
C TRP A 256 25.04 -9.08 -8.99
N LYS A 257 25.67 -7.91 -8.83
CA LYS A 257 25.65 -6.82 -9.81
C LYS A 257 27.06 -6.41 -10.23
N PHE A 258 27.15 -5.73 -11.37
CA PHE A 258 28.39 -5.18 -11.91
C PHE A 258 28.24 -3.66 -12.10
N GLY A 259 29.21 -2.89 -11.60
CA GLY A 259 29.15 -1.43 -11.63
C GLY A 259 27.90 -0.87 -10.97
N LYS A 260 27.18 0.01 -11.69
CA LYS A 260 25.92 0.66 -11.24
C LYS A 260 24.66 0.00 -11.80
N GLU A 261 24.76 -1.18 -12.41
CA GLU A 261 23.58 -1.89 -12.92
C GLU A 261 22.68 -2.38 -11.77
N PRO A 262 21.35 -2.43 -11.97
CA PRO A 262 20.44 -3.07 -11.01
C PRO A 262 20.71 -4.59 -10.95
N TYR A 263 20.29 -5.23 -9.86
CA TYR A 263 20.27 -6.69 -9.76
C TYR A 263 19.33 -7.28 -10.82
N LYS A 264 19.71 -8.42 -11.39
CA LYS A 264 19.00 -9.09 -12.48
C LYS A 264 18.90 -10.58 -12.19
N GLU A 265 17.78 -11.20 -12.55
CA GLU A 265 17.51 -12.63 -12.32
C GLU A 265 18.57 -13.56 -12.90
N LYS A 266 19.09 -13.23 -14.08
CA LYS A 266 20.17 -13.99 -14.73
C LYS A 266 21.48 -14.06 -13.94
N ASN A 267 21.65 -13.18 -12.95
CA ASN A 267 22.82 -13.08 -12.09
C ASN A 267 22.45 -13.47 -10.66
N SER A 268 21.87 -14.67 -10.50
CA SER A 268 21.43 -15.16 -9.21
C SER A 268 21.61 -16.66 -9.07
N ASN A 269 21.58 -17.12 -7.83
CA ASN A 269 21.49 -18.53 -7.47
C ASN A 269 20.56 -18.66 -6.27
N TYR A 270 19.70 -19.68 -6.28
CA TYR A 270 18.77 -19.93 -5.19
C TYR A 270 19.01 -21.30 -4.58
N ALA A 271 18.61 -21.44 -3.32
CA ALA A 271 18.59 -22.70 -2.60
C ALA A 271 17.34 -22.78 -1.72
N LEU A 272 16.98 -24.00 -1.32
CA LEU A 272 15.80 -24.25 -0.49
C LEU A 272 16.20 -24.44 0.97
N GLY A 273 15.47 -23.81 1.87
CA GLY A 273 15.52 -24.06 3.31
C GLY A 273 14.24 -24.72 3.80
N VAL A 274 14.30 -25.57 4.82
CA VAL A 274 13.15 -26.32 5.36
C VAL A 274 12.44 -25.52 6.46
N ILE A 275 11.12 -25.43 6.39
CA ILE A 275 10.31 -24.77 7.42
C ILE A 275 10.09 -25.70 8.60
N GLY A 276 10.25 -25.16 9.81
CA GLY A 276 10.13 -25.89 11.07
C GLY A 276 11.45 -26.53 11.54
N GLU A 277 12.52 -26.46 10.73
CA GLU A 277 13.85 -26.86 11.17
C GLU A 277 14.46 -25.81 12.10
N LYS A 278 14.83 -26.27 13.30
CA LYS A 278 15.36 -25.40 14.36
C LYS A 278 16.75 -24.88 14.06
N HIS A 279 17.55 -25.61 13.26
CA HIS A 279 18.88 -25.19 12.82
C HIS A 279 19.19 -25.82 11.47
N GLN A 280 19.51 -24.99 10.48
CA GLN A 280 19.89 -25.46 9.15
C GLN A 280 20.95 -24.54 8.54
N THR A 281 21.70 -25.10 7.59
CA THR A 281 22.68 -24.37 6.78
C THR A 281 22.22 -24.43 5.33
N ILE A 282 22.01 -23.26 4.72
CA ILE A 282 21.69 -23.14 3.30
C ILE A 282 22.92 -22.60 2.58
N SER A 283 23.38 -23.31 1.56
CA SER A 283 24.55 -22.92 0.77
C SER A 283 24.11 -22.42 -0.61
N LEU A 284 24.42 -21.15 -0.91
CA LEU A 284 24.12 -20.48 -2.17
C LEU A 284 25.40 -20.37 -2.99
N LEU A 285 25.42 -20.97 -4.18
CA LEU A 285 26.62 -21.03 -5.01
C LEU A 285 26.84 -19.71 -5.76
N ILE A 286 28.09 -19.25 -5.79
CA ILE A 286 28.52 -18.08 -6.54
C ILE A 286 29.48 -18.56 -7.64
N PRO A 287 29.10 -18.48 -8.92
CA PRO A 287 29.95 -18.94 -10.01
C PRO A 287 31.15 -17.99 -10.23
N PRO A 288 32.23 -18.46 -10.88
CA PRO A 288 33.32 -17.60 -11.34
C PRO A 288 32.80 -16.54 -12.32
N MET A 289 33.35 -15.33 -12.25
CA MET A 289 32.90 -14.16 -13.01
C MET A 289 34.05 -13.48 -13.77
N ASP A 290 33.82 -13.14 -15.03
CA ASP A 290 34.80 -12.43 -15.87
C ASP A 290 35.08 -11.00 -15.41
N LYS A 291 34.10 -10.39 -14.72
CA LYS A 291 34.18 -9.03 -14.19
C LYS A 291 34.12 -9.06 -12.67
N LEU A 292 34.80 -8.12 -12.03
CA LEU A 292 34.70 -7.92 -10.59
C LEU A 292 33.26 -7.52 -10.22
N PRO A 293 32.55 -8.26 -9.34
CA PRO A 293 31.23 -7.86 -8.85
C PRO A 293 31.34 -6.57 -8.05
N SER A 294 30.30 -5.73 -8.10
CA SER A 294 30.22 -4.48 -7.33
C SER A 294 29.37 -4.59 -6.07
N GLY A 295 28.65 -5.69 -5.89
CA GLY A 295 27.86 -5.94 -4.68
C GLY A 295 27.05 -7.22 -4.77
N PHE A 296 26.68 -7.73 -3.59
CA PHE A 296 25.85 -8.91 -3.42
C PHE A 296 24.62 -8.56 -2.60
N ARG A 297 23.45 -9.01 -3.06
CA ARG A 297 22.16 -8.92 -2.36
C ARG A 297 21.75 -10.34 -1.97
N VAL A 298 21.21 -10.49 -0.77
CA VAL A 298 20.71 -11.76 -0.25
C VAL A 298 19.24 -11.59 0.09
N ASP A 299 18.43 -12.47 -0.48
CA ASP A 299 17.00 -12.57 -0.26
C ASP A 299 16.82 -13.75 0.70
N LEU A 300 16.35 -13.43 1.91
CA LEU A 300 16.24 -14.42 2.99
C LEU A 300 15.07 -15.36 2.80
N ALA A 301 14.07 -14.95 2.03
CA ALA A 301 12.86 -15.71 1.75
C ALA A 301 12.18 -15.15 0.51
N ASP A 302 11.22 -15.90 -0.02
CA ASP A 302 10.26 -15.50 -1.06
C ASP A 302 8.90 -15.09 -0.48
N ARG A 303 8.84 -14.81 0.83
CA ARG A 303 7.60 -14.63 1.59
C ARG A 303 7.83 -13.91 2.93
N PRO A 304 6.79 -13.26 3.48
CA PRO A 304 6.83 -12.76 4.85
C PRO A 304 6.86 -13.92 5.85
N GLY A 305 7.42 -13.68 7.04
CA GLY A 305 7.59 -14.72 8.04
C GLY A 305 8.56 -14.36 9.15
N PHE A 306 8.74 -15.29 10.08
CA PHE A 306 9.66 -15.13 11.20
C PHE A 306 10.80 -16.14 11.07
N LEU A 307 12.01 -15.64 10.92
CA LEU A 307 13.22 -16.41 10.70
C LEU A 307 14.23 -16.03 11.77
N GLN A 308 14.99 -16.99 12.29
CA GLN A 308 16.13 -16.69 13.14
C GLN A 308 17.41 -16.82 12.34
N LEU A 309 18.22 -15.78 12.27
CA LEU A 309 19.48 -15.80 11.53
C LEU A 309 20.66 -15.87 12.51
N TYR A 310 21.45 -16.93 12.42
CA TYR A 310 22.54 -17.20 13.35
C TYR A 310 23.87 -16.68 12.85
N GLU A 311 24.24 -17.04 11.61
CA GLU A 311 25.51 -16.69 10.99
C GLU A 311 25.34 -16.57 9.47
N ILE A 312 26.13 -15.68 8.87
CA ILE A 312 26.33 -15.63 7.42
C ILE A 312 27.83 -15.75 7.16
N ILE A 313 28.22 -16.66 6.29
CA ILE A 313 29.64 -16.90 5.99
C ILE A 313 29.83 -16.88 4.48
N LEU A 314 30.80 -16.08 4.01
CA LEU A 314 31.20 -16.06 2.61
C LEU A 314 32.52 -16.79 2.44
N TYR A 315 32.53 -17.77 1.55
CA TYR A 315 33.69 -18.57 1.19
C TYR A 315 34.11 -18.27 -0.25
N ASN A 316 35.42 -18.30 -0.52
CA ASN A 316 35.94 -18.31 -1.89
C ASN A 316 36.01 -19.74 -2.45
N GLN A 317 36.44 -19.87 -3.71
CA GLN A 317 36.59 -21.14 -4.42
C GLN A 317 37.52 -22.16 -3.73
N ILE A 318 38.48 -21.69 -2.91
CA ILE A 318 39.43 -22.55 -2.18
C ILE A 318 38.98 -22.86 -0.74
N ASN A 319 37.72 -22.57 -0.39
CA ASN A 319 37.12 -22.75 0.93
C ASN A 319 37.71 -21.89 2.06
N ASP A 320 38.39 -20.79 1.73
CA ASP A 320 38.79 -19.81 2.74
C ASP A 320 37.60 -18.93 3.09
N LYS A 321 37.44 -18.67 4.40
CA LYS A 321 36.43 -17.76 4.91
C LYS A 321 36.85 -16.31 4.64
N VAL A 322 36.21 -15.69 3.65
CA VAL A 322 36.49 -14.33 3.18
C VAL A 322 35.77 -13.29 4.05
N TRP A 323 34.55 -13.61 4.49
CA TRP A 323 33.74 -12.71 5.31
C TRP A 323 32.82 -13.52 6.23
N HIS A 324 32.53 -12.97 7.41
CA HIS A 324 31.72 -13.63 8.44
C HIS A 324 30.91 -12.62 9.22
N TRP A 325 29.61 -12.84 9.27
CA TRP A 325 28.68 -12.16 10.16
C TRP A 325 28.18 -13.14 11.23
N LYS A 326 28.19 -12.68 12.49
CA LYS A 326 27.63 -13.38 13.65
C LYS A 326 27.02 -12.39 14.63
N LYS A 327 25.91 -12.78 15.25
CA LYS A 327 25.10 -11.97 16.19
C LYS A 327 25.88 -11.23 17.28
N SER A 328 26.91 -11.82 17.89
CA SER A 328 27.61 -11.22 19.05
C SER A 328 28.39 -9.93 18.74
N SER A 329 28.62 -9.67 17.46
CA SER A 329 29.24 -8.46 16.93
C SER A 329 28.13 -7.46 16.61
N ALA A 330 27.52 -6.88 17.65
CA ALA A 330 26.52 -5.84 17.49
C ALA A 330 27.03 -4.72 16.57
N GLN A 331 26.17 -4.29 15.64
CA GLN A 331 26.33 -3.26 14.60
C GLN A 331 26.96 -3.70 13.27
N LEU A 332 26.29 -4.61 12.55
CA LEU A 332 26.38 -4.60 11.09
C LEU A 332 25.21 -3.78 10.54
N GLN A 333 25.49 -2.52 10.22
CA GLN A 333 24.63 -1.67 9.41
C GLN A 333 24.61 -2.26 8.00
N PHE A 334 23.63 -3.12 7.70
CA PHE A 334 23.33 -3.42 6.31
C PHE A 334 22.92 -2.11 5.65
N ASN A 335 23.67 -1.68 4.63
CA ASN A 335 23.47 -0.38 3.99
C ASN A 335 22.08 -0.27 3.35
N VAL A 336 21.53 -1.41 2.93
CA VAL A 336 20.21 -1.55 2.33
C VAL A 336 19.52 -2.73 2.99
N ILE A 337 18.36 -2.47 3.58
CA ILE A 337 17.45 -3.46 4.15
C ILE A 337 16.08 -3.17 3.54
N HIS A 338 15.43 -4.20 2.98
CA HIS A 338 14.09 -4.10 2.42
C HIS A 338 13.21 -5.19 3.02
N GLN A 339 12.04 -4.81 3.53
CA GLN A 339 11.03 -5.72 4.10
C GLN A 339 11.57 -6.67 5.18
N ILE A 340 12.61 -6.23 5.91
CA ILE A 340 13.23 -6.98 7.00
C ILE A 340 13.29 -6.06 8.23
N ASN A 341 12.75 -6.55 9.35
CA ASN A 341 12.83 -5.92 10.66
C ASN A 341 13.58 -6.84 11.62
N PHE A 342 14.69 -6.36 12.17
CA PHE A 342 15.43 -7.07 13.22
C PHE A 342 14.76 -6.81 14.57
N ILE A 343 14.35 -7.86 15.26
CA ILE A 343 13.70 -7.79 16.59
C ILE A 343 14.75 -8.17 17.64
N ASP A 344 15.34 -7.16 18.28
CA ASP A 344 16.43 -7.33 19.26
C ASP A 344 15.95 -7.50 20.72
N GLU A 345 14.64 -7.33 21.01
CA GLU A 345 14.14 -7.30 22.39
C GLU A 345 13.08 -8.37 22.71
N VAL A 346 13.40 -9.14 23.77
CA VAL A 346 12.51 -9.90 24.65
C VAL A 346 11.82 -11.12 24.01
N ILE A 347 12.51 -12.28 24.03
CA ILE A 347 12.06 -13.57 24.60
C ILE A 347 13.26 -14.53 24.47
N ASN A 348 13.90 -14.81 25.60
CA ASN A 348 15.02 -15.74 25.81
C ASN A 348 16.31 -15.49 25.00
N ASN A 349 17.40 -15.34 25.76
CA ASN A 349 18.78 -15.29 25.28
C ASN A 349 19.03 -16.34 24.18
N PHE A 350 19.55 -15.88 23.04
CA PHE A 350 20.60 -16.48 22.18
C PHE A 350 20.41 -16.27 20.66
N ASP A 351 19.21 -15.94 20.15
CA ASP A 351 18.95 -15.98 18.69
C ASP A 351 18.47 -14.64 18.08
N THR A 352 18.96 -14.23 16.89
CA THR A 352 18.47 -12.99 16.22
C THR A 352 17.18 -13.31 15.51
N ASN A 353 16.10 -12.72 16.00
CA ASN A 353 14.78 -12.87 15.41
C ASN A 353 14.62 -11.83 14.30
N ILE A 354 14.37 -12.30 13.09
CA ILE A 354 14.12 -11.48 11.92
C ILE A 354 12.65 -11.64 11.54
N LEU A 355 11.96 -10.52 11.44
CA LEU A 355 10.64 -10.46 10.84
C LEU A 355 10.76 -10.00 9.40
N LEU A 356 10.24 -10.80 8.49
CA LEU A 356 10.11 -10.52 7.07
C LEU A 356 8.69 -9.99 6.83
N THR A 357 8.55 -8.77 6.33
CA THR A 357 7.26 -8.03 6.28
C THR A 357 6.60 -7.99 4.91
N GLY A 358 7.20 -8.58 3.88
CA GLY A 358 6.61 -8.69 2.56
C GLY A 358 7.23 -9.82 1.75
N ASP A 359 6.96 -9.83 0.44
CA ASP A 359 7.30 -10.93 -0.47
C ASP A 359 8.73 -10.85 -1.04
N ASP A 360 9.46 -9.75 -0.77
CA ASP A 360 10.84 -9.52 -1.23
C ASP A 360 11.80 -9.10 -0.10
N PRO A 361 11.95 -9.88 0.99
CA PRO A 361 12.82 -9.52 2.10
C PRO A 361 14.30 -9.72 1.77
N TYR A 362 15.04 -8.62 1.61
CA TYR A 362 16.46 -8.66 1.24
C TYR A 362 17.36 -7.66 1.98
N PHE A 363 18.66 -7.95 2.00
CA PHE A 363 19.70 -7.00 2.39
C PHE A 363 20.92 -7.08 1.46
N GLU A 364 21.68 -5.98 1.36
CA GLU A 364 22.98 -5.98 0.68
C GLU A 364 24.12 -6.32 1.66
N LEU A 365 25.01 -7.23 1.26
CA LEU A 365 26.17 -7.61 2.08
C LEU A 365 27.20 -6.47 2.13
N PRO A 366 27.68 -6.06 3.32
CA PRO A 366 28.67 -4.99 3.46
C PRO A 366 30.08 -5.52 3.18
N LEU A 367 30.37 -5.80 1.91
CA LEU A 367 31.64 -6.35 1.45
C LEU A 367 32.61 -5.24 1.00
N SER A 368 33.89 -5.37 1.37
CA SER A 368 34.97 -4.52 0.88
C SER A 368 35.40 -4.97 -0.53
N GLU A 369 36.17 -4.12 -1.21
CA GLU A 369 36.72 -4.44 -2.53
C GLU A 369 37.61 -5.70 -2.51
N ASP A 370 38.31 -5.96 -1.40
CA ASP A 370 39.14 -7.15 -1.22
C ASP A 370 38.29 -8.42 -1.10
N HIS A 371 37.16 -8.35 -0.37
CA HIS A 371 36.22 -9.48 -0.31
C HIS A 371 35.68 -9.81 -1.71
N LEU A 372 35.31 -8.79 -2.50
CA LEU A 372 34.79 -8.94 -3.86
C LEU A 372 35.82 -9.56 -4.81
N LYS A 373 37.11 -9.19 -4.69
CA LYS A 373 38.21 -9.79 -5.46
C LYS A 373 38.38 -11.27 -5.12
N SER A 374 38.30 -11.63 -3.84
CA SER A 374 38.46 -13.03 -3.39
C SER A 374 37.37 -13.97 -3.92
N VAL A 375 36.15 -13.47 -4.17
CA VAL A 375 35.03 -14.29 -4.68
C VAL A 375 34.84 -14.18 -6.19
N GLN A 376 35.64 -13.39 -6.91
CA GLN A 376 35.56 -13.27 -8.36
C GLN A 376 35.82 -14.61 -9.06
N SER A 377 36.73 -15.42 -8.53
CA SER A 377 37.03 -16.78 -9.04
C SER A 377 35.94 -17.81 -8.66
N GLY A 378 34.85 -17.38 -8.03
CA GLY A 378 33.78 -18.24 -7.54
C GLY A 378 33.89 -18.49 -6.03
N GLY A 379 32.83 -19.07 -5.47
CA GLY A 379 32.69 -19.31 -4.04
C GLY A 379 31.27 -19.71 -3.68
N TYR A 380 30.91 -19.53 -2.41
CA TYR A 380 29.54 -19.75 -1.95
C TYR A 380 29.27 -18.97 -0.67
N LEU A 381 27.99 -18.68 -0.45
CA LEU A 381 27.48 -18.05 0.75
C LEU A 381 26.74 -19.10 1.59
N GLU A 382 27.10 -19.25 2.85
CA GLU A 382 26.36 -20.07 3.81
C GLU A 382 25.51 -19.19 4.71
N LEU A 383 24.22 -19.51 4.78
CA LEU A 383 23.27 -18.94 5.72
C LEU A 383 22.94 -19.99 6.78
N LYS A 384 23.34 -19.73 8.03
CA LYS A 384 22.90 -20.53 9.18
C LYS A 384 21.70 -19.84 9.80
N LEU A 385 20.56 -20.49 9.74
CA LEU A 385 19.29 -19.91 10.16
C LEU A 385 18.35 -20.98 10.70
N SER A 386 17.21 -20.55 11.20
CA SER A 386 16.06 -21.38 11.48
C SER A 386 14.80 -20.69 11.02
N TRP A 387 13.79 -21.48 10.69
CA TRP A 387 12.45 -20.97 10.44
C TRP A 387 11.50 -21.69 11.38
N PRO A 388 11.33 -21.21 12.62
CA PRO A 388 10.42 -21.83 13.56
C PRO A 388 9.00 -21.73 13.02
N MET A 389 8.21 -22.79 13.12
CA MET A 389 6.78 -22.67 12.85
C MET A 389 6.12 -22.19 14.14
N SER A 390 5.79 -20.89 14.20
CA SER A 390 5.24 -20.29 15.41
C SER A 390 3.91 -19.61 15.13
N ALA A 391 2.92 -19.89 15.99
CA ALA A 391 1.66 -19.16 16.11
C ALA A 391 1.88 -17.65 16.37
N ASP A 392 3.07 -17.29 16.88
CA ASP A 392 3.51 -15.93 17.20
C ASP A 392 3.54 -15.01 15.96
N PHE A 393 3.69 -15.58 14.76
CA PHE A 393 3.57 -14.83 13.49
C PHE A 393 2.20 -14.14 13.35
N LEU A 394 1.08 -14.80 13.68
CA LEU A 394 -0.25 -14.19 13.58
C LEU A 394 -0.42 -13.06 14.59
N ALA A 395 0.09 -13.25 15.82
CA ALA A 395 0.01 -12.22 16.86
C ALA A 395 0.87 -10.98 16.51
N LEU A 396 2.09 -11.18 16.01
CA LEU A 396 3.01 -10.09 15.66
C LEU A 396 2.64 -9.40 14.34
N SER A 397 2.20 -10.14 13.31
CA SER A 397 1.72 -9.53 12.06
C SER A 397 0.48 -8.68 12.28
N GLN A 398 -0.43 -9.08 13.16
CA GLN A 398 -1.58 -8.26 13.54
C GLN A 398 -1.17 -7.00 14.30
N GLU A 399 -0.22 -7.08 15.23
CA GLU A 399 0.29 -5.87 15.92
C GLU A 399 1.01 -4.90 14.97
N ILE A 400 1.80 -5.40 14.02
CA ILE A 400 2.54 -4.56 13.09
C ILE A 400 1.62 -3.96 12.04
N ASN A 401 0.68 -4.71 11.48
CA ASN A 401 -0.35 -4.16 10.61
C ASN A 401 -1.16 -3.05 11.32
N GLN A 402 -1.45 -3.22 12.61
CA GLN A 402 -2.09 -2.17 13.41
C GLN A 402 -1.21 -0.94 13.62
N ARG A 403 0.11 -1.12 13.80
CA ARG A 403 1.07 0.00 13.91
C ARG A 403 1.24 0.71 12.58
N ASP A 404 1.37 0.00 11.47
CA ASP A 404 1.48 0.57 10.12
C ASP A 404 0.20 1.31 9.74
N CYS A 405 -0.98 0.78 10.06
CA CYS A 405 -2.24 1.51 9.89
C CYS A 405 -2.27 2.81 10.72
N LYS A 406 -1.78 2.79 11.97
CA LYS A 406 -1.68 4.00 12.80
C LYS A 406 -0.66 4.99 12.27
N ILE A 407 0.46 4.54 11.71
CA ILE A 407 1.46 5.40 11.07
C ILE A 407 0.86 6.07 9.84
N ILE A 408 0.17 5.32 8.97
CA ILE A 408 -0.53 5.88 7.80
C ILE A 408 -1.59 6.91 8.23
N GLU A 409 -2.34 6.65 9.30
CA GLU A 409 -3.29 7.62 9.86
C GLU A 409 -2.59 8.88 10.39
N GLN A 410 -1.45 8.72 11.05
CA GLN A 410 -0.64 9.84 11.56
C GLN A 410 -0.03 10.67 10.41
N ASP A 411 0.47 10.02 9.35
CA ASP A 411 1.02 10.70 8.18
C ASP A 411 -0.06 11.52 7.46
N LYS A 412 -1.26 10.97 7.30
CA LYS A 412 -2.43 11.72 6.79
C LYS A 412 -2.79 12.91 7.68
N LEU A 413 -2.68 12.76 9.00
CA LEU A 413 -2.94 13.86 9.94
C LEU A 413 -1.86 14.95 9.83
N ILE A 414 -0.60 14.58 9.64
CA ILE A 414 0.51 15.51 9.41
C ILE A 414 0.31 16.27 8.09
N GLU A 415 -0.03 15.59 7.00
CA GLU A 415 -0.35 16.22 5.72
C GLU A 415 -1.51 17.22 5.85
N TRP A 416 -2.58 16.81 6.53
CA TRP A 416 -3.72 17.68 6.80
C TRP A 416 -3.32 18.94 7.58
N HIS A 417 -2.50 18.80 8.64
CA HIS A 417 -2.00 19.95 9.40
C HIS A 417 -1.10 20.87 8.56
N GLN A 418 -0.28 20.32 7.66
CA GLN A 418 0.53 21.11 6.73
C GLN A 418 -0.33 21.90 5.74
N GLU A 419 -1.41 21.33 5.23
CA GLU A 419 -2.38 22.05 4.40
C GLU A 419 -3.08 23.18 5.17
N GLN A 420 -3.52 22.92 6.41
CA GLN A 420 -4.13 23.95 7.25
C GLN A 420 -3.16 25.12 7.52
N ALA A 421 -1.88 24.83 7.78
CA ALA A 421 -0.86 25.87 7.94
C ALA A 421 -0.72 26.74 6.68
N LYS A 422 -0.68 26.14 5.47
CA LYS A 422 -0.64 26.89 4.20
C LYS A 422 -1.87 27.78 4.00
N ILE A 423 -3.05 27.29 4.36
CA ILE A 423 -4.29 28.08 4.29
C ILE A 423 -4.22 29.25 5.28
N GLN A 424 -3.75 28.99 6.50
CA GLN A 424 -3.64 30.01 7.53
C GLN A 424 -2.64 31.11 7.15
N ASP A 425 -1.48 30.75 6.59
CA ASP A 425 -0.51 31.72 6.05
C ASP A 425 -1.11 32.56 4.91
N SER A 426 -1.90 31.93 4.04
CA SER A 426 -2.61 32.64 2.96
C SER A 426 -3.63 33.64 3.51
N VAL A 427 -4.35 33.28 4.58
CA VAL A 427 -5.30 34.18 5.27
C VAL A 427 -4.57 35.35 5.95
N ILE A 428 -3.41 35.10 6.58
CA ILE A 428 -2.59 36.15 7.18
C ILE A 428 -2.14 37.15 6.10
N ASN A 429 -1.61 36.66 4.98
CA ASN A 429 -1.18 37.51 3.87
C ASN A 429 -2.33 38.36 3.30
N LEU A 430 -3.53 37.78 3.14
CA LEU A 430 -4.71 38.52 2.68
C LEU A 430 -5.14 39.61 3.69
N LYS A 431 -5.09 39.32 4.99
CA LYS A 431 -5.38 40.32 6.03
C LYS A 431 -4.36 41.46 6.04
N ASP A 432 -3.09 41.15 5.84
CA ASP A 432 -2.02 42.16 5.77
C ASP A 432 -2.18 43.06 4.54
N GLN A 433 -2.59 42.50 3.39
CA GLN A 433 -2.93 43.30 2.22
C GLN A 433 -4.13 44.23 2.49
N GLN A 434 -5.21 43.71 3.08
CA GLN A 434 -6.37 44.52 3.43
C GLN A 434 -6.03 45.63 4.45
N ASN A 435 -5.16 45.35 5.41
CA ASN A 435 -4.72 46.36 6.38
C ASN A 435 -3.91 47.47 5.70
N LYS A 436 -3.00 47.12 4.78
CA LYS A 436 -2.26 48.14 3.99
C LYS A 436 -3.19 49.02 3.14
N GLU A 437 -4.23 48.44 2.54
CA GLU A 437 -5.25 49.20 1.80
C GLU A 437 -6.03 50.14 2.74
N LYS A 438 -6.46 49.65 3.91
CA LYS A 438 -7.14 50.47 4.92
C LYS A 438 -6.25 51.60 5.43
N ASP A 439 -4.98 51.34 5.71
CA ASP A 439 -4.03 52.36 6.16
C ASP A 439 -3.84 53.44 5.08
N SER A 440 -3.78 53.04 3.81
CA SER A 440 -3.72 53.96 2.67
C SER A 440 -4.98 54.83 2.59
N GLN A 441 -6.16 54.24 2.83
CA GLN A 441 -7.43 54.96 2.83
C GLN A 441 -7.55 55.91 4.03
N ILE A 442 -7.09 55.50 5.21
CA ILE A 442 -7.01 56.34 6.41
C ILE A 442 -6.10 57.54 6.15
N ASN A 443 -4.91 57.33 5.59
CA ASN A 443 -3.99 58.43 5.26
C ASN A 443 -4.61 59.43 4.30
N LEU A 444 -5.31 58.97 3.27
CA LEU A 444 -6.02 59.83 2.32
C LEU A 444 -7.12 60.66 3.01
N LEU A 445 -7.93 60.03 3.87
CA LEU A 445 -8.99 60.71 4.62
C LEU A 445 -8.41 61.73 5.61
N THR A 446 -7.30 61.42 6.27
CA THR A 446 -6.60 62.35 7.16
C THR A 446 -6.14 63.59 6.39
N GLN A 447 -5.51 63.41 5.23
CA GLN A 447 -5.10 64.53 4.37
C GLN A 447 -6.29 65.40 3.94
N GLN A 448 -7.41 64.78 3.54
CA GLN A 448 -8.63 65.51 3.18
C GLN A 448 -9.22 66.29 4.37
N ASN A 449 -9.13 65.75 5.58
CA ASN A 449 -9.58 66.46 6.78
C ASN A 449 -8.66 67.64 7.11
N GLU A 450 -7.34 67.49 7.00
CA GLU A 450 -6.40 68.60 7.17
C GLU A 450 -6.63 69.75 6.16
N GLU A 451 -6.94 69.41 4.90
CA GLU A 451 -7.33 70.38 3.88
C GLU A 451 -8.64 71.10 4.25
N LYS A 452 -9.64 70.36 4.71
CA LYS A 452 -10.92 70.94 5.17
C LYS A 452 -10.74 71.83 6.39
N ASP A 453 -9.94 71.42 7.37
CA ASP A 453 -9.64 72.22 8.55
C ASP A 453 -8.92 73.52 8.17
N SER A 454 -8.01 73.46 7.19
CA SER A 454 -7.37 74.64 6.62
C SER A 454 -8.38 75.59 5.97
N GLN A 455 -9.36 75.06 5.23
CA GLN A 455 -10.46 75.87 4.66
C GLN A 455 -11.36 76.47 5.74
N ILE A 456 -11.72 75.70 6.78
CA ILE A 456 -12.52 76.19 7.91
C ILE A 456 -11.80 77.33 8.63
N ASN A 457 -10.49 77.19 8.87
CA ASN A 457 -9.68 78.24 9.49
C ASN A 457 -9.65 79.52 8.65
N LEU A 458 -9.50 79.40 7.32
CA LEU A 458 -9.53 80.53 6.40
C LEU A 458 -10.91 81.25 6.43
N LEU A 459 -12.00 80.50 6.35
CA LEU A 459 -13.36 81.05 6.43
C LEU A 459 -13.62 81.71 7.79
N THR A 460 -13.12 81.12 8.87
CA THR A 460 -13.24 81.69 10.23
C THR A 460 -12.50 83.02 10.33
N GLN A 461 -11.31 83.14 9.75
CA GLN A 461 -10.57 84.39 9.69
C GLN A 461 -11.32 85.46 8.88
N GLN A 462 -11.84 85.10 7.70
CA GLN A 462 -12.64 86.01 6.88
C GLN A 462 -13.90 86.49 7.61
N ASN A 463 -14.55 85.62 8.39
CA ASN A 463 -15.71 86.02 9.19
C ASN A 463 -15.31 86.98 10.33
N LYS A 464 -14.18 86.74 11.02
CA LYS A 464 -13.66 87.70 12.03
C LYS A 464 -13.36 89.08 11.44
N GLU A 465 -12.80 89.13 10.22
CA GLU A 465 -12.57 90.39 9.51
C GLU A 465 -13.89 91.09 9.16
N LYS A 466 -14.90 90.33 8.69
CA LYS A 466 -16.24 90.87 8.44
C LYS A 466 -16.91 91.38 9.71
N ASP A 467 -16.83 90.65 10.82
CA ASP A 467 -17.38 91.06 12.11
C ASP A 467 -16.70 92.34 12.62
N SER A 468 -15.37 92.44 12.48
CA SER A 468 -14.62 93.65 12.80
C SER A 468 -15.06 94.84 11.95
N ARG A 469 -15.35 94.59 10.65
CA ARG A 469 -15.89 95.61 9.75
C ARG A 469 -17.31 96.05 10.14
N ILE A 470 -18.15 95.12 10.58
CA ILE A 470 -19.49 95.41 11.10
C ILE A 470 -19.40 96.30 12.34
N VAL A 471 -18.53 95.97 13.30
CA VAL A 471 -18.33 96.78 14.51
C VAL A 471 -17.86 98.20 14.16
N TYR A 472 -16.92 98.33 13.22
CA TYR A 472 -16.47 99.64 12.74
C TYR A 472 -17.62 100.47 12.14
N LEU A 473 -18.45 99.85 11.29
CA LEU A 473 -19.60 100.52 10.67
C LEU A 473 -20.65 100.93 11.71
N LEU A 474 -20.89 100.11 12.73
CA LEU A 474 -21.81 100.44 13.83
C LEU A 474 -21.32 101.65 14.65
N ASP A 475 -20.02 101.73 14.93
CA ASP A 475 -19.40 102.87 15.61
C ASP A 475 -19.47 104.15 14.75
N GLU A 476 -19.31 104.01 13.43
CA GLU A 476 -19.52 105.13 12.49
C GLU A 476 -20.97 105.63 12.51
N ILE A 477 -21.94 104.73 12.47
CA ILE A 477 -23.37 105.06 12.60
C ILE A 477 -23.65 105.76 13.94
N ALA A 478 -23.05 105.31 15.04
CA ALA A 478 -23.20 105.95 16.35
C ALA A 478 -22.62 107.38 16.38
N ARG A 479 -21.48 107.62 15.72
CA ARG A 479 -20.93 108.99 15.56
C ARG A 479 -21.88 109.89 14.79
N TYR A 480 -22.47 109.41 13.69
CA TYR A 480 -23.46 110.19 12.93
C TYR A 480 -24.70 110.50 13.77
N ALA A 481 -25.15 109.57 14.63
CA ALA A 481 -26.26 109.82 15.56
C ALA A 481 -25.92 110.92 16.59
N LEU A 482 -24.72 110.89 17.18
CA LEU A 482 -24.27 111.93 18.12
C LEU A 482 -24.17 113.32 17.46
N LEU A 483 -23.67 113.37 16.22
CA LEU A 483 -23.60 114.61 15.45
C LEU A 483 -25.01 115.16 15.17
N SER A 484 -25.97 114.27 14.87
CA SER A 484 -27.37 114.64 14.71
C SER A 484 -27.96 115.25 16.00
N ASP A 485 -27.67 114.65 17.18
CA ASP A 485 -28.12 115.19 18.47
C ASP A 485 -27.47 116.54 18.80
N GLN A 486 -26.19 116.74 18.48
CA GLN A 486 -25.51 118.02 18.64
C GLN A 486 -26.13 119.11 17.76
N ILE A 487 -26.46 118.79 16.50
CA ILE A 487 -27.18 119.70 15.60
C ILE A 487 -28.54 120.09 16.20
N GLN A 488 -29.28 119.13 16.80
CA GLN A 488 -30.53 119.43 17.50
C GLN A 488 -30.34 120.35 18.71
N SER A 489 -29.31 120.10 19.53
CA SER A 489 -29.00 120.91 20.72
C SER A 489 -28.59 122.35 20.35
N LEU A 490 -27.73 122.51 19.34
CA LEU A 490 -27.33 123.82 18.81
C LEU A 490 -28.54 124.59 18.29
N ASN A 491 -29.45 123.92 17.57
CA ASN A 491 -30.72 124.53 17.14
C ASN A 491 -31.56 124.99 18.34
N LYS A 492 -31.58 124.24 19.45
CA LYS A 492 -32.30 124.62 20.66
C LYS A 492 -31.65 125.83 21.35
N GLN A 493 -30.32 125.86 21.48
CA GLN A 493 -29.60 127.00 22.06
C GLN A 493 -29.73 128.26 21.21
N PHE A 494 -29.66 128.12 19.88
CA PHE A 494 -29.93 129.22 18.95
C PHE A 494 -31.33 129.80 19.18
N ASN A 495 -32.33 128.94 19.38
CA ASN A 495 -33.69 129.37 19.72
C ASN A 495 -33.79 130.05 21.10
N GLU A 496 -33.03 129.61 22.11
CA GLU A 496 -33.01 130.25 23.43
C GLU A 496 -32.27 131.60 23.42
N GLN A 497 -31.15 131.72 22.73
CA GLN A 497 -30.46 133.01 22.57
C GLN A 497 -31.36 134.01 21.86
N ASN A 498 -32.10 133.58 20.83
CA ASN A 498 -33.11 134.43 20.20
C ASN A 498 -34.17 134.92 21.21
N LYS A 499 -34.60 134.10 22.18
CA LYS A 499 -35.50 134.55 23.27
C LYS A 499 -34.84 135.51 24.24
N ILE A 500 -33.56 135.32 24.57
CA ILE A 500 -32.83 136.20 25.49
C ILE A 500 -32.59 137.56 24.85
N ILE A 501 -32.21 137.61 23.57
CA ILE A 501 -32.09 138.85 22.79
C ILE A 501 -33.41 139.62 22.88
N GLN A 502 -34.55 138.96 22.62
CA GLN A 502 -35.88 139.57 22.79
C GLN A 502 -36.13 140.09 24.22
N SER A 503 -35.63 139.41 25.26
CA SER A 503 -35.81 139.84 26.66
C SER A 503 -34.88 140.98 27.10
N LEU A 504 -33.66 141.05 26.57
CA LEU A 504 -32.70 142.14 26.85
C LEU A 504 -33.15 143.42 26.15
N GLU A 505 -33.65 143.31 24.93
CA GLU A 505 -34.37 144.40 24.25
C GLU A 505 -35.50 144.94 25.12
N PHE A 506 -36.21 144.06 25.84
CA PHE A 506 -37.26 144.45 26.79
C PHE A 506 -36.73 145.08 28.10
N GLN A 507 -35.63 144.59 28.68
CA GLN A 507 -35.07 145.11 29.94
C GLN A 507 -34.29 146.43 29.80
N LEU A 508 -33.65 146.67 28.65
CA LEU A 508 -33.06 147.98 28.31
C LEU A 508 -34.15 149.07 28.28
N ALA A 509 -35.36 148.73 27.84
CA ALA A 509 -36.52 149.62 27.94
C ALA A 509 -36.91 149.89 29.41
N TYR A 510 -36.71 148.94 30.33
CA TYR A 510 -37.09 149.04 31.74
C TYR A 510 -36.09 149.83 32.62
N GLN A 511 -34.77 149.63 32.44
CA GLN A 511 -33.72 150.31 33.23
C GLN A 511 -33.68 151.82 33.04
N ASN A 512 -34.10 152.32 31.87
CA ASN A 512 -34.27 153.75 31.64
C ASN A 512 -35.34 154.40 32.56
N SER A 513 -36.25 153.62 33.18
CA SER A 513 -37.30 154.17 34.04
C SER A 513 -36.92 154.29 35.53
N TRP A 514 -35.96 153.49 36.04
CA TRP A 514 -35.69 153.35 37.48
C TRP A 514 -34.66 154.34 38.04
N LEU A 515 -33.76 154.88 37.20
CA LEU A 515 -32.77 155.90 37.58
C LEU A 515 -33.41 157.19 38.18
N GLY A 516 -34.73 157.37 38.06
CA GLY A 516 -35.46 158.49 38.66
C GLY A 516 -35.67 158.44 40.18
N TRP A 517 -35.59 157.28 40.84
CA TRP A 517 -36.10 157.12 42.22
C TRP A 517 -35.10 157.45 43.34
N LEU A 518 -33.81 157.64 43.03
CA LEU A 518 -32.66 157.78 43.95
C LEU A 518 -32.56 159.11 44.76
N ARG A 519 -33.65 159.82 45.10
CA ARG A 519 -33.56 161.26 45.48
C ARG A 519 -34.02 161.79 46.86
N ARG A 520 -34.29 161.05 47.96
CA ARG A 520 -34.60 161.67 49.31
C ARG A 520 -34.17 160.91 50.60
N PRO A 521 -33.92 161.56 51.79
CA PRO A 521 -33.06 161.05 52.89
C PRO A 521 -33.65 160.85 54.35
N PHE A 522 -32.98 159.93 55.10
CA PHE A 522 -32.59 159.75 56.55
C PHE A 522 -33.54 159.79 57.80
N ARG A 523 -33.47 158.75 58.68
CA ARG A 523 -33.13 158.76 60.16
C ARG A 523 -33.13 157.34 60.84
N PRO A 524 -32.48 157.13 62.04
CA PRO A 524 -32.15 155.79 62.60
C PRO A 524 -32.71 155.44 64.01
N LEU A 525 -32.72 154.14 64.41
CA LEU A 525 -32.12 153.53 65.65
C LEU A 525 -32.75 152.17 66.11
N ARG A 526 -31.84 151.22 66.41
CA ARG A 526 -31.78 150.11 67.41
C ARG A 526 -32.99 149.21 67.81
N LYS A 527 -32.58 147.93 67.98
CA LYS A 527 -32.94 146.88 68.98
C LYS A 527 -34.01 145.82 68.62
N ASN A 528 -33.51 144.57 68.61
CA ASN A 528 -34.00 143.41 69.38
C ASN A 528 -35.07 142.46 68.81
N TYR A 529 -34.82 141.17 69.12
CA TYR A 529 -35.75 140.05 69.29
C TYR A 529 -36.35 139.44 68.01
N LEU A 530 -36.74 138.18 67.95
CA LEU A 530 -36.49 136.94 68.69
C LEU A 530 -37.32 135.91 67.91
N LYS A 531 -36.79 134.71 67.74
CA LYS A 531 -37.52 133.44 67.81
C LYS A 531 -38.55 133.07 66.72
N ILE A 532 -38.72 131.74 66.68
CA ILE A 532 -39.87 130.95 66.23
C ILE A 532 -39.87 130.65 64.72
N ILE A 533 -40.08 129.43 64.22
CA ILE A 533 -40.13 128.03 64.71
C ILE A 533 -40.77 127.28 63.52
N ASN A 534 -40.39 126.01 63.31
CA ASN A 534 -41.16 124.99 62.57
C ASN A 534 -41.36 125.22 61.05
N PHE A 535 -41.59 124.21 60.20
CA PHE A 535 -41.89 122.80 60.37
C PHE A 535 -41.55 122.10 59.04
N LEU A 536 -40.97 120.90 59.16
CA LEU A 536 -41.12 119.70 58.34
C LEU A 536 -41.76 119.79 56.93
N LYS A 537 -40.95 119.28 55.98
CA LYS A 537 -41.27 118.32 54.89
C LYS A 537 -42.31 118.71 53.83
N PHE A 538 -41.83 118.87 52.60
CA PHE A 538 -42.06 117.90 51.51
C PHE A 538 -40.82 117.79 50.63
#